data_AF-A0A9I9DUJ6-F1
#
_entry.id   AF-A0A9I9DUJ6-F1
#
_cell.length_a   1.000
_cell.length_b   1.000
_cell.length_c   1.000
_cell.angle_alpha   90.00
_cell.angle_beta   90.00
_cell.angle_gamma   90.00
#
_symmetry.space_group_name_H-M   'P 1'
#
loop_
_entity.id
_entity.type
_entity.pdbx_description
1 polymer ?
#
loop_
_entity_poly.entity_id
_entity_poly.type
_entity_poly.pdbx_seq_one_letter_code
_entity_poly.pdbx_strand_id
1 'polypeptide(L)'
;SLSLSLSLSLCFSLLYPFFILPISNFTQSDSLPLFNSSLSTHFRSLLLVHVTMPATDFQGSSSPLTNIGRSIFSLRRDQVHSMEGGSHDGIVLDSDLDSFQKQVTQHFQDLSSASSDDILSLSWIRKLLDAFICCQEEFKIILFGHKAQICRPPMDRMVSDYLERSVKALDVCNVIRDGIEQLRQWQKLLEIVLSALDNSSHKKILGEGQFRRAKKALIDLAIAMLDENDANSPAIAQRNRSFGRNNGTRDRRSLGHFRSLSWSVSRSWSAARQLQAIGSNLAAPRANEIVLTNGLAVPVFTMNMVLLFVTWALIAAIPCQDRGLHVHFSLPRQFSWAAPMLSLHDRILEESRRRERRNACGLLKEIHQIDKFAHIMNELADTAQFPLTNEREEEVRRRVQELSQICETLKIGLDPLEHQIREVFHRIVRSRTEGLDCLGRGNTHE
;
A
#
# COMPACT_ATOMS: atom_id res chain seq x y z
N SER A 1 -8.53 -33.18 -7.03
CA SER A 1 -8.88 -31.76 -6.90
C SER A 1 -8.78 -31.24 -5.46
N LEU A 2 -9.31 -31.95 -4.45
CA LEU A 2 -9.19 -31.54 -3.03
C LEU A 2 -7.74 -31.49 -2.49
N SER A 3 -6.87 -32.43 -2.88
CA SER A 3 -5.46 -32.48 -2.43
C SER A 3 -4.63 -31.27 -2.91
N LEU A 4 -4.84 -30.79 -4.14
CA LEU A 4 -4.14 -29.59 -4.64
C LEU A 4 -4.62 -28.31 -3.94
N SER A 5 -5.92 -28.20 -3.68
CA SER A 5 -6.52 -27.07 -2.96
C SER A 5 -6.01 -26.97 -1.52
N LEU A 6 -5.93 -28.11 -0.81
CA LEU A 6 -5.34 -28.19 0.53
C LEU A 6 -3.84 -27.88 0.54
N SER A 7 -3.10 -28.34 -0.48
CA SER A 7 -1.65 -28.08 -0.59
C SER A 7 -1.34 -26.61 -0.87
N LEU A 8 -2.14 -25.94 -1.72
CA LEU A 8 -2.06 -24.51 -1.97
C LEU A 8 -2.45 -23.69 -0.75
N SER A 9 -3.49 -24.10 -0.01
CA SER A 9 -3.92 -23.47 1.24
C SER A 9 -2.88 -23.62 2.36
N LEU A 10 -2.21 -24.77 2.47
CA LEU A 10 -1.11 -25.01 3.42
C LEU A 10 0.16 -24.22 3.05
N CYS A 11 0.53 -24.14 1.76
CA CYS A 11 1.60 -23.25 1.30
C CYS A 11 1.28 -21.77 1.57
N PHE A 12 0.03 -21.35 1.41
CA PHE A 12 -0.44 -20.01 1.79
C PHE A 12 -0.32 -19.75 3.29
N SER A 13 -0.68 -20.75 4.11
CA SER A 13 -0.59 -20.68 5.58
C SER A 13 0.87 -20.57 6.07
N LEU A 14 1.82 -21.12 5.31
CA LEU A 14 3.26 -21.04 5.62
C LEU A 14 3.92 -19.75 5.11
N LEU A 15 3.36 -19.09 4.10
CA LEU A 15 3.87 -17.82 3.55
C LEU A 15 3.24 -16.58 4.18
N TYR A 16 1.99 -16.63 4.67
CA TYR A 16 1.25 -15.48 5.21
C TYR A 16 0.33 -15.85 6.40
N PRO A 17 0.88 -16.16 7.59
CA PRO A 17 0.10 -16.70 8.72
C PRO A 17 -0.88 -15.71 9.38
N PHE A 18 -0.84 -14.41 9.03
CA PHE A 18 -1.69 -13.37 9.63
C PHE A 18 -3.00 -13.09 8.88
N PHE A 19 -3.32 -13.86 7.84
CA PHE A 19 -4.51 -13.67 6.99
C PHE A 19 -5.50 -14.85 7.05
N ILE A 20 -5.51 -15.57 8.17
CA ILE A 20 -6.47 -16.66 8.42
C ILE A 20 -7.79 -16.07 8.95
N LEU A 21 -8.86 -16.18 8.17
CA LEU A 21 -10.23 -16.14 8.72
C LEU A 21 -10.46 -17.40 9.58
N PRO A 22 -11.19 -17.32 10.71
CA PRO A 22 -11.50 -18.51 11.50
C PRO A 22 -12.46 -19.40 10.70
N ILE A 23 -11.95 -20.51 10.17
CA ILE A 23 -12.78 -21.57 9.57
C ILE A 23 -13.59 -22.20 10.70
N SER A 24 -14.80 -21.71 10.90
CA SER A 24 -15.78 -22.32 11.79
C SER A 24 -16.58 -23.34 10.98
N ASN A 25 -16.66 -24.56 11.50
CA ASN A 25 -17.47 -25.70 11.06
C ASN A 25 -16.90 -26.55 9.90
N PHE A 26 -16.10 -27.54 10.25
CA PHE A 26 -16.26 -28.89 9.68
C PHE A 26 -16.04 -29.94 10.78
N THR A 27 -17.10 -30.70 11.04
CA THR A 27 -17.15 -31.81 11.99
C THR A 27 -16.30 -32.98 11.50
N GLN A 28 -15.32 -33.35 12.33
CA GLN A 28 -14.81 -34.69 12.63
C GLN A 28 -15.22 -35.86 11.70
N SER A 29 -14.27 -36.42 10.97
CA SER A 29 -14.00 -37.87 10.94
C SER A 29 -12.78 -38.24 10.07
N ASP A 30 -11.89 -38.99 10.72
CA ASP A 30 -11.04 -40.09 10.22
C ASP A 30 -9.76 -39.88 9.38
N SER A 31 -8.66 -40.25 10.06
CA SER A 31 -7.46 -40.97 9.59
C SER A 31 -6.40 -40.24 8.75
N LEU A 32 -5.33 -39.83 9.45
CA LEU A 32 -4.00 -39.57 8.89
C LEU A 32 -3.34 -40.86 8.39
N PRO A 33 -2.50 -40.78 7.34
CA PRO A 33 -1.19 -41.43 7.45
C PRO A 33 -0.01 -40.55 6.99
N LEU A 34 0.99 -40.51 7.88
CA LEU A 34 2.45 -40.40 7.68
C LEU A 34 2.97 -39.79 6.36
N PHE A 35 3.44 -38.54 6.45
CA PHE A 35 4.23 -37.86 5.43
C PHE A 35 5.65 -38.43 5.35
N ASN A 36 6.03 -38.93 4.17
CA ASN A 36 7.35 -39.44 3.86
C ASN A 36 8.26 -38.31 3.34
N SER A 37 9.52 -38.31 3.76
CA SER A 37 10.53 -37.24 3.70
C SER A 37 11.11 -36.92 2.31
N SER A 38 10.37 -37.14 1.21
CA SER A 38 10.90 -37.01 -0.16
C SER A 38 10.50 -35.74 -0.92
N LEU A 39 9.64 -34.86 -0.36
CA LEU A 39 9.22 -33.62 -1.04
C LEU A 39 10.21 -32.45 -0.89
N SER A 40 11.20 -32.55 0.01
CA SER A 40 12.11 -31.43 0.30
C SER A 40 13.16 -31.20 -0.80
N THR A 41 13.55 -32.24 -1.52
CA THR A 41 14.61 -32.18 -2.53
C THR A 41 14.14 -31.72 -3.91
N HIS A 42 12.87 -31.94 -4.27
CA HIS A 42 12.32 -31.45 -5.54
C HIS A 42 11.91 -29.96 -5.50
N PHE A 43 11.49 -29.43 -4.35
CA PHE A 43 11.13 -28.01 -4.23
C PHE A 43 12.34 -27.05 -4.20
N ARG A 44 13.54 -27.55 -3.90
CA ARG A 44 14.78 -26.76 -4.07
C ARG A 44 15.23 -26.61 -5.53
N SER A 45 14.78 -27.49 -6.43
CA SER A 45 15.17 -27.44 -7.84
C SER A 45 14.36 -26.41 -8.65
N LEU A 46 13.15 -26.04 -8.22
CA LEU A 46 12.34 -25.00 -8.89
C LEU A 46 12.71 -23.56 -8.48
N LEU A 47 13.55 -23.39 -7.46
CA LEU A 47 13.97 -22.08 -6.94
C LEU A 47 15.40 -21.68 -7.36
N LEU A 48 16.08 -22.49 -8.19
CA LEU A 48 17.48 -22.27 -8.58
C LEU A 48 17.70 -22.26 -10.11
N VAL A 49 16.78 -21.68 -10.88
CA VAL A 49 17.02 -21.36 -12.31
C VAL A 49 16.79 -19.87 -12.52
N HIS A 50 17.70 -19.05 -11.98
CA HIS A 50 18.00 -17.72 -12.54
C HIS A 50 19.31 -17.15 -11.98
N VAL A 51 20.46 -17.75 -12.33
CA VAL A 51 21.74 -17.03 -12.33
C VAL A 51 22.61 -17.57 -13.48
N THR A 52 22.46 -16.99 -14.67
CA THR A 52 23.53 -16.93 -15.68
C THR A 52 23.30 -15.69 -16.55
N MET A 53 24.23 -14.73 -16.44
CA MET A 53 24.37 -13.58 -17.35
C MET A 53 24.71 -14.04 -18.77
N PRO A 54 24.45 -13.19 -19.77
CA PRO A 54 25.50 -12.89 -20.72
C PRO A 54 25.78 -11.39 -20.83
N ALA A 55 27.06 -11.06 -20.91
CA ALA A 55 27.59 -9.77 -21.32
C ALA A 55 27.80 -9.76 -22.83
N THR A 56 27.47 -8.65 -23.51
CA THR A 56 28.12 -8.21 -24.76
C THR A 56 27.75 -6.75 -25.07
N ASP A 57 28.76 -5.89 -24.93
CA ASP A 57 29.33 -4.92 -25.89
C ASP A 57 28.52 -3.85 -26.66
N PHE A 58 29.19 -2.70 -26.69
CA PHE A 58 28.89 -1.38 -27.24
C PHE A 58 29.07 -1.25 -28.77
N GLN A 59 28.16 -0.53 -29.43
CA GLN A 59 28.31 0.35 -30.61
C GLN A 59 26.89 0.65 -31.16
N GLY A 60 26.41 1.84 -31.54
CA GLY A 60 26.89 3.21 -31.63
C GLY A 60 25.90 4.00 -32.53
N SER A 61 25.59 5.27 -32.18
CA SER A 61 24.96 6.35 -33.00
C SER A 61 23.51 6.13 -33.54
N SER A 62 22.59 7.09 -33.75
CA SER A 62 22.55 8.56 -33.75
C SER A 62 21.07 9.02 -33.86
N SER A 63 20.70 10.12 -33.21
CA SER A 63 19.57 11.02 -33.56
C SER A 63 19.98 11.96 -34.72
N PRO A 64 19.12 12.79 -35.39
CA PRO A 64 17.85 13.39 -34.93
C PRO A 64 16.73 13.59 -36.01
N LEU A 65 15.52 14.01 -35.59
CA LEU A 65 14.80 15.23 -36.01
C LEU A 65 13.27 15.16 -35.85
N THR A 66 12.78 16.31 -35.39
CA THR A 66 11.44 16.87 -35.27
C THR A 66 10.43 16.52 -36.36
N ASN A 67 9.16 16.30 -35.99
CA ASN A 67 8.05 16.91 -36.71
C ASN A 67 6.79 17.14 -35.87
N ILE A 68 6.30 18.37 -35.98
CA ILE A 68 5.06 18.94 -35.46
C ILE A 68 3.93 18.49 -36.39
N GLY A 69 2.83 17.98 -35.83
CA GLY A 69 1.64 17.62 -36.61
C GLY A 69 0.42 17.41 -35.74
N ARG A 70 -0.40 18.45 -35.62
CA ARG A 70 -1.75 18.40 -35.04
C ARG A 70 -2.64 17.51 -35.92
N SER A 71 -3.44 16.63 -35.33
CA SER A 71 -4.61 16.05 -35.99
C SER A 71 -5.79 16.04 -35.02
N ILE A 72 -6.86 16.67 -35.48
CA ILE A 72 -8.14 16.89 -34.84
C ILE A 72 -9.02 15.69 -35.18
N PHE A 73 -9.48 14.97 -34.16
CA PHE A 73 -10.47 13.90 -34.33
C PHE A 73 -11.82 14.50 -34.71
N SER A 74 -12.24 14.31 -35.97
CA SER A 74 -13.66 14.32 -36.37
C SER A 74 -13.98 12.95 -36.97
N LEU A 75 -14.38 12.02 -36.10
CA LEU A 75 -14.78 10.66 -36.47
C LEU A 75 -16.23 10.71 -36.98
N ARG A 76 -16.41 11.01 -38.27
CA ARG A 76 -17.61 10.58 -38.99
C ARG A 76 -17.44 9.09 -39.25
N ARG A 77 -18.34 8.30 -38.66
CA ARG A 77 -18.62 6.90 -39.03
C ARG A 77 -18.70 6.81 -40.55
N ASP A 78 -17.88 5.95 -41.14
CA ASP A 78 -18.17 5.41 -42.45
C ASP A 78 -18.39 3.92 -42.30
N GLN A 79 -19.57 3.50 -42.75
CA GLN A 79 -20.17 2.20 -42.54
C GLN A 79 -19.83 1.34 -43.75
N VAL A 80 -18.96 0.35 -43.58
CA VAL A 80 -18.73 -0.68 -44.60
C VAL A 80 -19.00 -2.04 -43.97
N HIS A 81 -20.05 -2.69 -44.46
CA HIS A 81 -20.55 -3.98 -44.02
C HIS A 81 -19.50 -5.09 -44.18
N SER A 82 -19.14 -5.73 -43.07
CA SER A 82 -18.62 -7.10 -43.06
C SER A 82 -19.69 -7.99 -42.42
N MET A 83 -20.22 -8.95 -43.19
CA MET A 83 -21.17 -9.95 -42.71
C MET A 83 -20.43 -11.00 -41.89
N GLU A 84 -20.57 -10.98 -40.57
CA GLU A 84 -20.22 -12.14 -39.74
C GLU A 84 -21.01 -12.10 -38.42
N GLY A 85 -21.52 -13.25 -37.99
CA GLY A 85 -22.45 -13.43 -36.86
C GLY A 85 -21.88 -13.14 -35.45
N GLY A 86 -20.99 -12.16 -35.32
CA GLY A 86 -20.37 -11.72 -34.05
C GLY A 86 -20.82 -10.33 -33.56
N SER A 87 -21.84 -9.73 -34.20
CA SER A 87 -22.22 -8.33 -33.93
C SER A 87 -22.78 -8.09 -32.53
N HIS A 88 -23.52 -9.03 -31.93
CA HIS A 88 -24.08 -8.83 -30.59
C HIS A 88 -23.00 -8.90 -29.50
N ASP A 89 -22.07 -9.84 -29.59
CA ASP A 89 -21.03 -10.05 -28.57
C ASP A 89 -19.98 -8.93 -28.58
N GLY A 90 -19.60 -8.45 -29.77
CA GLY A 90 -18.72 -7.28 -29.91
C GLY A 90 -19.35 -5.97 -29.42
N ILE A 91 -20.66 -5.76 -29.64
CA ILE A 91 -21.37 -4.57 -29.15
C ILE A 91 -21.48 -4.57 -27.61
N VAL A 92 -21.69 -5.75 -27.00
CA VAL A 92 -21.74 -5.88 -25.53
C VAL A 92 -20.36 -5.61 -24.93
N LEU A 93 -19.29 -6.20 -25.50
CA LEU A 93 -17.92 -5.94 -25.04
C LEU A 93 -17.55 -4.46 -25.15
N ASP A 94 -17.81 -3.80 -26.28
CA ASP A 94 -17.54 -2.36 -26.44
C ASP A 94 -18.28 -1.51 -25.39
N SER A 95 -19.53 -1.87 -25.09
CA SER A 95 -20.33 -1.21 -24.05
C SER A 95 -19.74 -1.43 -22.65
N ASP A 96 -19.29 -2.64 -22.33
CA ASP A 96 -18.66 -2.97 -21.03
C ASP A 96 -17.33 -2.23 -20.86
N LEU A 97 -16.52 -2.15 -21.93
CA LEU A 97 -15.26 -1.41 -21.95
C LEU A 97 -15.50 0.09 -21.70
N ASP A 98 -16.48 0.69 -22.39
CA ASP A 98 -16.85 2.09 -22.21
C ASP A 98 -17.38 2.36 -20.79
N SER A 99 -18.20 1.46 -20.25
CA SER A 99 -18.72 1.54 -18.88
C SER A 99 -17.58 1.53 -17.86
N PHE A 100 -16.63 0.61 -18.00
CA PHE A 100 -15.46 0.53 -17.13
C PHE A 100 -14.63 1.81 -17.16
N GLN A 101 -14.33 2.36 -18.35
CA GLN A 101 -13.58 3.61 -18.46
C GLN A 101 -14.30 4.80 -17.80
N LYS A 102 -15.63 4.90 -17.97
CA LYS A 102 -16.46 5.93 -17.33
C LYS A 102 -16.45 5.78 -15.81
N GLN A 103 -16.57 4.56 -15.30
CA GLN A 103 -16.58 4.28 -13.87
C GLN A 103 -15.23 4.62 -13.22
N VAL A 104 -14.11 4.22 -13.83
CA VAL A 104 -12.76 4.62 -13.36
C VAL A 104 -12.65 6.15 -13.35
N THR A 105 -13.16 6.82 -14.39
CA THR A 105 -13.15 8.28 -14.46
C THR A 105 -13.95 8.91 -13.32
N GLN A 106 -15.15 8.41 -13.04
CA GLN A 106 -16.02 8.91 -11.99
C GLN A 106 -15.35 8.76 -10.62
N HIS A 107 -14.82 7.57 -10.31
CA HIS A 107 -14.13 7.33 -9.03
C HIS A 107 -12.95 8.28 -8.82
N PHE A 108 -12.12 8.49 -9.84
CA PHE A 108 -10.98 9.41 -9.74
C PHE A 108 -11.41 10.89 -9.71
N GLN A 109 -12.51 11.25 -10.37
CA GLN A 109 -13.09 12.59 -10.24
C GLN A 109 -13.61 12.85 -8.82
N ASP A 110 -14.32 11.89 -8.23
CA ASP A 110 -14.83 11.98 -6.86
C ASP A 110 -13.69 12.06 -5.84
N LEU A 111 -12.59 11.33 -6.06
CA LEU A 111 -11.38 11.46 -5.24
C LEU A 111 -10.70 12.83 -5.41
N SER A 112 -10.72 13.38 -6.64
CA SER A 112 -10.12 14.68 -6.96
C SER A 112 -10.94 15.87 -6.45
N SER A 113 -12.23 15.70 -6.22
CA SER A 113 -13.10 16.76 -5.67
C SER A 113 -12.84 17.03 -4.18
N ALA A 114 -12.09 16.15 -3.50
CA ALA A 114 -11.67 16.37 -2.12
C ALA A 114 -10.89 17.68 -1.97
N SER A 115 -11.18 18.41 -0.88
CA SER A 115 -10.50 19.66 -0.54
C SER A 115 -8.99 19.45 -0.35
N SER A 116 -8.20 20.54 -0.37
CA SER A 116 -6.78 20.47 -0.03
C SER A 116 -6.54 19.91 1.37
N ASP A 117 -7.50 20.08 2.27
CA ASP A 117 -7.37 19.75 3.69
C ASP A 117 -7.77 18.30 3.98
N ASP A 118 -8.50 17.65 3.07
CA ASP A 118 -8.97 16.26 3.24
C ASP A 118 -8.14 15.24 2.46
N ILE A 119 -7.33 15.68 1.51
CA ILE A 119 -6.43 14.79 0.75
C ILE A 119 -5.45 14.09 1.70
N LEU A 120 -5.23 12.80 1.48
CA LEU A 120 -4.39 11.96 2.34
C LEU A 120 -4.85 11.91 3.82
N SER A 121 -6.14 12.15 4.12
CA SER A 121 -6.73 11.75 5.40
C SER A 121 -7.06 10.25 5.43
N LEU A 122 -7.26 9.68 6.62
CA LEU A 122 -7.73 8.28 6.74
C LEU A 122 -9.00 8.04 5.91
N SER A 123 -9.95 8.98 5.94
CA SER A 123 -11.19 8.87 5.16
C SER A 123 -10.96 8.90 3.65
N TRP A 124 -10.01 9.70 3.17
CA TRP A 124 -9.68 9.78 1.74
C TRP A 124 -8.97 8.51 1.25
N ILE A 125 -8.04 7.96 2.06
CA ILE A 125 -7.37 6.70 1.73
C ILE A 125 -8.38 5.55 1.66
N ARG A 126 -9.36 5.51 2.57
CA ARG A 126 -10.44 4.51 2.52
C ARG A 126 -11.25 4.60 1.23
N LYS A 127 -11.65 5.81 0.82
CA LYS A 127 -12.33 6.03 -0.47
C LYS A 127 -11.49 5.59 -1.66
N LEU A 128 -10.17 5.81 -1.61
CA LEU A 128 -9.25 5.35 -2.65
C LEU A 128 -9.22 3.82 -2.74
N LEU A 129 -9.21 3.12 -1.60
CA LEU A 129 -9.26 1.66 -1.56
C LEU A 129 -10.61 1.13 -2.04
N ASP A 130 -11.72 1.76 -1.68
CA ASP A 130 -13.05 1.40 -2.17
C ASP A 130 -13.13 1.56 -3.70
N ALA A 131 -12.62 2.68 -4.24
CA ALA A 131 -12.50 2.89 -5.69
C ALA A 131 -11.65 1.79 -6.36
N PHE A 132 -10.52 1.42 -5.77
CA PHE A 132 -9.69 0.32 -6.27
C PHE A 132 -10.44 -1.02 -6.30
N ILE A 133 -11.14 -1.36 -5.22
CA ILE A 133 -11.92 -2.59 -5.11
C ILE A 133 -13.00 -2.64 -6.19
N CYS A 134 -13.75 -1.54 -6.37
CA CYS A 134 -14.76 -1.43 -7.42
C CYS A 134 -14.16 -1.60 -8.82
N CYS A 135 -13.06 -0.91 -9.11
CA CYS A 135 -12.38 -1.04 -10.41
C CYS A 135 -11.86 -2.47 -10.63
N GLN A 136 -11.37 -3.13 -9.59
CA GLN A 136 -10.83 -4.47 -9.67
C GLN A 136 -11.91 -5.52 -9.96
N GLU A 137 -13.09 -5.39 -9.35
CA GLU A 137 -14.21 -6.31 -9.57
C GLU A 137 -14.72 -6.22 -11.02
N GLU A 138 -14.87 -5.02 -11.54
CA GLU A 138 -15.37 -4.78 -12.90
C GLU A 138 -14.34 -5.22 -13.95
N PHE A 139 -13.06 -4.90 -13.70
CA PHE A 139 -11.96 -5.43 -14.49
C PHE A 139 -11.95 -6.96 -14.52
N LYS A 140 -12.18 -7.59 -13.36
CA LYS A 140 -12.25 -9.04 -13.22
C LYS A 140 -13.39 -9.63 -14.05
N ILE A 141 -14.58 -9.03 -14.03
CA ILE A 141 -15.74 -9.48 -14.81
C ILE A 141 -15.42 -9.43 -16.31
N ILE A 142 -14.88 -8.30 -16.80
CA ILE A 142 -14.50 -8.12 -18.20
C ILE A 142 -13.46 -9.15 -18.63
N LEU A 143 -12.41 -9.31 -17.81
CA LEU A 143 -11.32 -10.23 -18.07
C LEU A 143 -11.86 -11.67 -18.12
N PHE A 144 -12.45 -12.16 -17.03
CA PHE A 144 -12.89 -13.57 -16.97
C PHE A 144 -14.19 -13.88 -17.71
N GLY A 145 -14.88 -12.88 -18.27
CA GLY A 145 -15.90 -13.09 -19.29
C GLY A 145 -15.33 -13.60 -20.61
N HIS A 146 -14.07 -13.25 -20.93
CA HIS A 146 -13.43 -13.49 -22.22
C HIS A 146 -12.21 -14.41 -22.13
N LYS A 147 -12.30 -15.48 -21.31
CA LYS A 147 -11.18 -16.41 -21.02
C LYS A 147 -10.49 -16.99 -22.27
N ALA A 148 -11.25 -17.27 -23.33
CA ALA A 148 -10.72 -17.81 -24.57
C ALA A 148 -9.76 -16.85 -25.29
N GLN A 149 -9.96 -15.53 -25.13
CA GLN A 149 -9.13 -14.50 -25.73
C GLN A 149 -7.89 -14.21 -24.86
N ILE A 150 -7.99 -14.37 -23.54
CA ILE A 150 -6.88 -14.17 -22.60
C ILE A 150 -5.78 -15.20 -22.76
N CYS A 151 -6.12 -16.44 -23.06
CA CYS A 151 -5.13 -17.52 -23.21
C CYS A 151 -4.36 -17.42 -24.54
N ARG A 152 -4.66 -16.43 -25.39
CA ARG A 152 -4.04 -16.26 -26.70
C ARG A 152 -3.07 -15.07 -26.68
N PRO A 153 -1.94 -15.16 -27.40
CA PRO A 153 -1.08 -14.01 -27.63
C PRO A 153 -1.80 -12.87 -28.35
N PRO A 154 -1.55 -11.59 -27.99
CA PRO A 154 -0.60 -11.11 -26.98
C PRO A 154 -1.20 -10.95 -25.56
N MET A 155 -2.47 -11.31 -25.36
CA MET A 155 -3.18 -11.07 -24.10
C MET A 155 -2.63 -11.89 -22.93
N ASP A 156 -2.20 -13.11 -23.18
CA ASP A 156 -1.58 -14.01 -22.20
C ASP A 156 -0.42 -13.34 -21.46
N ARG A 157 0.47 -12.68 -22.21
CA ARG A 157 1.62 -11.94 -21.69
C ARG A 157 1.17 -10.71 -20.92
N MET A 158 0.23 -9.93 -21.45
CA MET A 158 -0.25 -8.72 -20.78
C MET A 158 -0.90 -9.04 -19.42
N VAL A 159 -1.65 -10.14 -19.36
CA VAL A 159 -2.26 -10.63 -18.11
C VAL A 159 -1.18 -11.17 -17.18
N SER A 160 -0.24 -11.97 -17.67
CA SER A 160 0.89 -12.46 -16.87
C SER A 160 1.67 -11.31 -16.22
N ASP A 161 2.00 -10.28 -16.99
CA ASP A 161 2.73 -9.10 -16.51
C ASP A 161 1.90 -8.33 -15.47
N TYR A 162 0.58 -8.19 -15.66
CA TYR A 162 -0.31 -7.61 -14.65
C TYR A 162 -0.31 -8.44 -13.36
N LEU A 163 -0.39 -9.76 -13.47
CA LEU A 163 -0.38 -10.66 -12.33
C LEU A 163 0.95 -10.55 -11.57
N GLU A 164 2.09 -10.47 -12.27
CA GLU A 164 3.40 -10.26 -11.62
C GLU A 164 3.44 -8.95 -10.82
N ARG A 165 2.96 -7.84 -11.41
CA ARG A 165 2.85 -6.56 -10.70
C ARG A 165 1.92 -6.63 -9.50
N SER A 166 0.86 -7.43 -9.58
CA SER A 166 -0.06 -7.64 -8.46
C SER A 166 0.63 -8.29 -7.25
N VAL A 167 1.65 -9.14 -7.45
CA VAL A 167 2.46 -9.70 -6.35
C VAL A 167 3.27 -8.61 -5.66
N LYS A 168 3.85 -7.69 -6.42
CA LYS A 168 4.56 -6.53 -5.86
C LYS A 168 3.62 -5.65 -5.04
N ALA A 169 2.37 -5.49 -5.48
CA ALA A 169 1.35 -4.80 -4.69
C ALA A 169 1.00 -5.55 -3.38
N LEU A 170 0.98 -6.89 -3.37
CA LEU A 170 0.81 -7.67 -2.13
C LEU A 170 1.94 -7.42 -1.14
N ASP A 171 3.20 -7.32 -1.62
CA ASP A 171 4.34 -6.96 -0.77
C ASP A 171 4.12 -5.58 -0.14
N VAL A 172 3.59 -4.61 -0.90
CA VAL A 172 3.25 -3.29 -0.37
C VAL A 172 2.13 -3.35 0.65
N CYS A 173 1.04 -4.11 0.43
CA CYS A 173 -0.01 -4.29 1.43
C CYS A 173 0.52 -4.80 2.78
N ASN A 174 1.53 -5.69 2.77
CA ASN A 174 2.16 -6.16 3.99
C ASN A 174 2.91 -5.05 4.73
N VAL A 175 3.69 -4.24 4.01
CA VAL A 175 4.43 -3.12 4.62
C VAL A 175 3.47 -2.06 5.14
N ILE A 176 2.40 -1.78 4.40
CA ILE A 176 1.37 -0.82 4.79
C ILE A 176 0.64 -1.26 6.06
N ARG A 177 0.34 -2.55 6.21
CA ARG A 177 -0.19 -3.10 7.47
C ARG A 177 0.77 -2.85 8.63
N ASP A 178 2.07 -3.07 8.43
CA ASP A 178 3.07 -2.83 9.46
C ASP A 178 3.15 -1.33 9.81
N GLY A 179 3.04 -0.44 8.82
CA GLY A 179 2.91 1.01 9.02
C GLY A 179 1.64 1.40 9.79
N ILE A 180 0.51 0.72 9.58
CA ILE A 180 -0.71 0.91 10.39
C ILE A 180 -0.47 0.48 11.84
N GLU A 181 0.25 -0.62 12.08
CA GLU A 181 0.62 -1.04 13.43
C GLU A 181 1.54 -0.02 14.12
N GLN A 182 2.44 0.63 13.38
CA GLN A 182 3.23 1.75 13.91
C GLN A 182 2.34 2.92 14.34
N LEU A 183 1.33 3.28 13.53
CA LEU A 183 0.35 4.32 13.90
C LEU A 183 -0.39 3.96 15.20
N ARG A 184 -0.75 2.68 15.40
CA ARG A 184 -1.35 2.22 16.66
C ARG A 184 -0.39 2.32 17.85
N GLN A 185 0.90 2.08 17.64
CA GLN A 185 1.90 2.26 18.69
C GLN A 185 2.02 3.74 19.07
N TRP A 186 2.01 4.65 18.10
CA TRP A 186 1.99 6.09 18.37
C TRP A 186 0.72 6.51 19.10
N GLN A 187 -0.45 5.97 18.72
CA GLN A 187 -1.70 6.18 19.44
C GLN A 187 -1.58 5.78 20.92
N LYS A 188 -1.00 4.61 21.23
CA LYS A 188 -0.80 4.18 22.63
C LYS A 188 0.08 5.16 23.43
N LEU A 189 1.11 5.74 22.80
CA LEU A 189 1.95 6.76 23.43
C LEU A 189 1.17 8.06 23.68
N LEU A 190 0.34 8.48 22.72
CA LEU A 190 -0.55 9.63 22.86
C LEU A 190 -1.59 9.43 23.96
N GLU A 191 -2.14 8.21 24.11
CA GLU A 191 -3.04 7.86 25.22
C GLU A 191 -2.35 7.96 26.59
N ILE A 192 -1.04 7.66 26.68
CA ILE A 192 -0.27 7.90 27.91
C ILE A 192 -0.19 9.40 28.21
N VAL A 193 0.05 10.23 27.20
CA VAL A 193 0.08 11.70 27.34
C VAL A 193 -1.29 12.22 27.79
N LEU A 194 -2.37 11.77 27.14
CA LEU A 194 -3.74 12.08 27.56
C LEU A 194 -3.96 11.68 29.02
N SER A 195 -3.69 10.44 29.40
CA SER A 195 -3.92 9.97 30.77
C SER A 195 -3.09 10.69 31.84
N ALA A 196 -1.93 11.23 31.46
CA ALA A 196 -1.06 11.97 32.38
C ALA A 196 -1.56 13.40 32.61
N LEU A 197 -2.06 14.05 31.56
CA LEU A 197 -2.46 15.46 31.55
C LEU A 197 -3.98 15.68 31.67
N ASP A 198 -4.79 14.63 31.54
CA ASP A 198 -6.24 14.72 31.68
C ASP A 198 -6.63 15.05 33.12
N ASN A 199 -7.32 16.18 33.26
CA ASN A 199 -7.83 16.73 34.50
C ASN A 199 -9.34 16.53 34.63
N SER A 200 -9.89 15.47 34.02
CA SER A 200 -11.32 15.08 34.08
C SER A 200 -11.92 15.07 35.49
N SER A 201 -11.09 15.06 36.53
CA SER A 201 -11.47 15.49 37.87
C SER A 201 -10.90 16.89 38.16
N HIS A 202 -11.76 17.92 38.03
CA HIS A 202 -11.57 19.37 38.27
C HIS A 202 -10.86 19.79 39.59
N LYS A 203 -10.27 18.87 40.36
CA LYS A 203 -9.63 19.10 41.67
C LYS A 203 -8.14 18.77 41.73
N LYS A 204 -7.50 18.26 40.67
CA LYS A 204 -6.05 17.99 40.67
C LYS A 204 -5.30 19.12 39.99
N ILE A 205 -4.51 19.86 40.77
CA ILE A 205 -3.48 20.77 40.24
C ILE A 205 -2.49 19.92 39.45
N LEU A 206 -2.19 20.30 38.21
CA LEU A 206 -1.20 19.60 37.39
C LEU A 206 0.17 19.63 38.08
N GLY A 207 0.62 18.46 38.50
CA GLY A 207 1.89 18.30 39.19
C GLY A 207 3.05 18.10 38.23
N GLU A 208 4.26 18.44 38.67
CA GLU A 208 5.50 18.23 37.91
C GLU A 208 5.66 16.76 37.46
N GLY A 209 5.23 15.80 38.27
CA GLY A 209 5.28 14.37 37.94
C GLY A 209 4.45 13.98 36.71
N GLN A 210 3.28 14.61 36.53
CA GLN A 210 2.42 14.37 35.36
C GLN A 210 3.09 14.88 34.09
N PHE A 211 3.68 16.08 34.14
CA PHE A 211 4.44 16.64 33.02
C PHE A 211 5.67 15.82 32.67
N ARG A 212 6.41 15.32 33.67
CA ARG A 212 7.56 14.43 33.41
C ARG A 212 7.13 13.14 32.72
N ARG A 213 5.98 12.56 33.09
CA ARG A 213 5.42 11.37 32.43
C ARG A 213 5.00 11.67 30.99
N ALA A 214 4.26 12.76 30.78
CA ALA A 214 3.83 13.20 29.45
C ALA A 214 5.04 13.47 28.54
N LYS A 215 6.02 14.23 29.04
CA LYS A 215 7.28 14.53 28.33
C LYS A 215 8.04 13.27 27.95
N LYS A 216 8.14 12.28 28.85
CA LYS A 216 8.77 11.01 28.51
C LYS A 216 8.05 10.31 27.35
N ALA A 217 6.73 10.22 27.39
CA ALA A 217 5.95 9.60 26.31
C ALA A 217 6.07 10.36 24.99
N LEU A 218 6.16 11.69 25.02
CA LEU A 218 6.40 12.53 23.84
C LEU A 218 7.81 12.34 23.25
N ILE A 219 8.83 12.15 24.09
CA ILE A 219 10.18 11.80 23.64
C ILE A 219 10.18 10.41 23.00
N ASP A 220 9.55 9.43 23.64
CA ASP A 220 9.42 8.07 23.09
C ASP A 220 8.67 8.08 21.74
N LEU A 221 7.64 8.93 21.60
CA LEU A 221 6.91 9.15 20.35
C LEU A 221 7.80 9.78 19.27
N ALA A 222 8.54 10.84 19.61
CA ALA A 222 9.45 11.49 18.68
C ALA A 222 10.53 10.52 18.17
N ILE A 223 11.09 9.69 19.06
CA ILE A 223 12.03 8.63 18.67
C ILE A 223 11.36 7.63 17.73
N ALA A 224 10.15 7.16 18.07
CA ALA A 224 9.41 6.20 17.25
C ALA A 224 9.05 6.74 15.85
N MET A 225 8.83 8.06 15.72
CA MET A 225 8.57 8.70 14.43
C MET A 225 9.84 8.91 13.59
N LEU A 226 11.03 8.85 14.20
CA LEU A 226 12.34 9.00 13.53
C LEU A 226 12.98 7.65 13.13
N ASP A 227 12.70 6.56 13.86
CA ASP A 227 13.38 5.25 13.75
C ASP A 227 13.24 4.57 12.36
N GLU A 228 12.32 5.04 11.52
CA GLU A 228 12.15 4.57 10.13
C GLU A 228 13.27 5.02 9.17
N ASN A 229 14.01 6.09 9.50
CA ASN A 229 15.05 6.66 8.62
C ASN A 229 16.46 6.09 8.87
N ASP A 230 16.70 5.47 10.03
CA ASP A 230 18.06 5.17 10.53
C ASP A 230 18.32 3.68 10.78
N ALA A 231 17.82 2.78 9.92
CA ALA A 231 18.27 1.39 9.91
C ALA A 231 19.79 1.21 9.68
N ASN A 232 20.52 2.31 9.39
CA ASN A 232 21.98 2.36 9.26
C ASN A 232 22.73 3.03 10.42
N SER A 233 22.08 3.45 11.52
CA SER A 233 22.79 4.08 12.66
C SER A 233 22.83 3.18 13.90
N PRO A 234 24.00 2.61 14.29
CA PRO A 234 24.15 1.87 15.53
C PRO A 234 24.47 2.81 16.69
N ALA A 235 23.59 3.77 16.99
CA ALA A 235 23.66 4.60 18.20
C ALA A 235 22.33 5.35 18.30
N ILE A 236 21.38 4.94 19.14
CA ILE A 236 21.23 5.52 20.48
C ILE A 236 20.47 4.47 21.33
N ALA A 237 21.22 3.58 21.95
CA ALA A 237 20.73 2.88 23.13
C ALA A 237 20.66 3.92 24.26
N GLN A 238 19.47 4.48 24.46
CA GLN A 238 19.09 5.26 25.63
C GLN A 238 19.58 4.57 26.90
N ARG A 239 20.62 5.16 27.52
CA ARG A 239 21.15 4.77 28.82
C ARG A 239 20.16 5.15 29.91
N ASN A 240 19.12 4.35 30.11
CA ASN A 240 18.34 4.37 31.35
C ASN A 240 19.00 3.41 32.35
N ARG A 241 19.93 3.94 33.15
CA ARG A 241 20.60 3.20 34.24
C ARG A 241 19.91 3.56 35.55
N SER A 242 18.97 2.71 35.97
CA SER A 242 18.45 2.70 37.34
C SER A 242 19.50 2.15 38.31
N PHE A 243 19.40 2.60 39.56
CA PHE A 243 20.26 2.26 40.68
C PHE A 243 20.37 0.74 40.91
N GLY A 244 21.60 0.25 41.06
CA GLY A 244 21.91 -1.10 41.53
C GLY A 244 23.41 -1.31 41.69
N ARG A 245 23.91 -1.26 42.94
CA ARG A 245 25.24 -1.75 43.33
C ARG A 245 25.16 -3.29 43.44
N ASN A 246 25.97 -4.05 42.69
CA ASN A 246 27.18 -4.72 43.20
C ASN A 246 27.81 -5.68 42.15
N ASN A 247 29.10 -5.93 42.36
CA ASN A 247 30.08 -6.73 41.59
C ASN A 247 29.65 -8.10 41.03
N GLY A 248 30.32 -8.49 39.94
CA GLY A 248 30.70 -9.89 39.71
C GLY A 248 30.50 -10.42 38.28
N THR A 249 31.63 -10.63 37.58
CA THR A 249 31.82 -11.57 36.46
C THR A 249 31.12 -11.33 35.12
N ARG A 250 31.96 -11.21 34.08
CA ARG A 250 31.64 -11.28 32.65
C ARG A 250 30.74 -12.49 32.35
N ASP A 251 29.55 -12.23 31.84
CA ASP A 251 28.97 -13.01 30.76
C ASP A 251 27.99 -12.14 29.97
N ARG A 252 28.39 -11.81 28.75
CA ARG A 252 27.65 -10.95 27.82
C ARG A 252 26.59 -11.79 27.12
N ARG A 253 25.46 -12.03 27.79
CA ARG A 253 24.23 -12.52 27.16
C ARG A 253 23.23 -11.38 27.12
N SER A 254 23.00 -10.86 25.92
CA SER A 254 22.02 -9.82 25.60
C SER A 254 20.63 -10.24 26.08
N LEU A 255 20.18 -9.63 27.17
CA LEU A 255 18.88 -9.88 27.75
C LEU A 255 17.81 -9.09 26.97
N GLY A 256 16.99 -9.82 26.21
CA GLY A 256 15.58 -9.47 26.01
C GLY A 256 15.25 -8.35 25.02
N HIS A 257 15.58 -8.54 23.74
CA HIS A 257 14.75 -7.97 22.67
C HIS A 257 13.37 -8.64 22.72
N PHE A 258 12.43 -8.08 23.49
CA PHE A 258 11.01 -8.26 23.20
C PHE A 258 10.65 -7.39 21.99
N ARG A 259 11.24 -7.68 20.84
CA ARG A 259 10.59 -7.38 19.56
C ARG A 259 9.59 -8.51 19.39
N SER A 260 8.31 -8.19 19.50
CA SER A 260 7.24 -9.10 19.12
C SER A 260 7.55 -9.69 17.75
N LEU A 261 7.24 -10.98 17.59
CA LEU A 261 7.33 -11.75 16.37
C LEU A 261 6.33 -11.25 15.32
N SER A 262 6.53 -10.03 14.84
CA SER A 262 5.85 -9.49 13.66
C SER A 262 6.86 -9.54 12.54
N TRP A 263 6.45 -10.06 11.38
CA TRP A 263 7.27 -10.29 10.19
C TRP A 263 7.89 -8.98 9.67
N SER A 264 8.92 -8.46 10.34
CA SER A 264 9.63 -7.26 9.89
C SER A 264 10.19 -7.56 8.52
N VAL A 265 9.83 -6.74 7.55
CA VAL A 265 10.30 -6.85 6.18
C VAL A 265 11.83 -6.91 6.17
N SER A 266 12.42 -7.70 5.27
CA SER A 266 13.87 -7.82 5.15
C SER A 266 14.49 -6.42 5.03
N ARG A 267 15.65 -6.20 5.67
CA ARG A 267 16.42 -4.93 5.59
C ARG A 267 16.76 -4.48 4.16
N SER A 268 16.57 -5.36 3.16
CA SER A 268 16.78 -5.12 1.73
C SER A 268 15.53 -4.63 0.97
N TRP A 269 14.37 -4.52 1.63
CA TRP A 269 13.15 -4.04 0.99
C TRP A 269 13.17 -2.52 0.82
N SER A 270 12.52 -2.05 -0.24
CA SER A 270 12.47 -0.64 -0.62
C SER A 270 11.15 -0.38 -1.33
N ALA A 271 10.36 0.57 -0.83
CA ALA A 271 9.10 0.96 -1.47
C ALA A 271 9.36 1.53 -2.87
N ALA A 272 10.43 2.31 -3.03
CA ALA A 272 10.87 2.88 -4.31
C ALA A 272 11.11 1.79 -5.36
N ARG A 273 11.79 0.70 -4.99
CA ARG A 273 12.03 -0.45 -5.89
C ARG A 273 10.75 -1.19 -6.25
N GLN A 274 9.82 -1.34 -5.30
CA GLN A 274 8.51 -1.95 -5.57
C GLN A 274 7.69 -1.10 -6.54
N LEU A 275 7.67 0.22 -6.33
CA LEU A 275 7.01 1.17 -7.22
C LEU A 275 7.62 1.19 -8.61
N GLN A 276 8.95 1.16 -8.71
CA GLN A 276 9.64 1.04 -9.99
C GLN A 276 9.30 -0.28 -10.69
N ALA A 277 9.26 -1.40 -9.96
CA ALA A 277 8.90 -2.69 -10.54
C ALA A 277 7.45 -2.69 -11.08
N ILE A 278 6.50 -2.13 -10.32
CA ILE A 278 5.10 -1.99 -10.75
C ILE A 278 5.00 -1.06 -11.97
N GLY A 279 5.69 0.09 -11.94
CA GLY A 279 5.66 1.10 -13.00
C GLY A 279 6.49 0.77 -14.24
N SER A 280 7.38 -0.23 -14.16
CA SER A 280 8.24 -0.60 -15.28
C SER A 280 7.45 -1.17 -16.45
N ASN A 281 7.82 -0.75 -17.66
CA ASN A 281 7.24 -1.22 -18.92
C ASN A 281 5.71 -1.02 -19.03
N LEU A 282 5.15 0.00 -18.38
CA LEU A 282 3.76 0.42 -18.57
C LEU A 282 3.65 1.35 -19.78
N ALA A 283 3.43 0.76 -20.95
CA ALA A 283 3.15 1.50 -22.18
C ALA A 283 1.65 1.43 -22.52
N ALA A 284 1.12 2.53 -23.03
CA ALA A 284 -0.25 2.57 -23.50
C ALA A 284 -0.41 1.67 -24.74
N PRO A 285 -1.50 0.89 -24.83
CA PRO A 285 -1.69 -0.02 -25.95
C PRO A 285 -1.82 0.77 -27.26
N ARG A 286 -1.10 0.33 -28.29
CA ARG A 286 -1.14 0.96 -29.62
C ARG A 286 -2.42 0.56 -30.36
N ALA A 287 -2.81 1.35 -31.36
CA ALA A 287 -4.04 1.11 -32.12
C ALA A 287 -4.12 -0.31 -32.73
N ASN A 288 -2.99 -0.85 -33.21
CA ASN A 288 -2.90 -2.22 -33.70
C ASN A 288 -3.08 -3.27 -32.59
N GLU A 289 -2.52 -3.04 -31.41
CA GLU A 289 -2.68 -3.94 -30.25
C GLU A 289 -4.13 -3.95 -29.75
N ILE A 290 -4.80 -2.79 -29.77
CA ILE A 290 -6.23 -2.67 -29.41
C ILE A 290 -7.08 -3.51 -30.38
N VAL A 291 -6.85 -3.39 -31.69
CA VAL A 291 -7.58 -4.19 -32.70
C VAL A 291 -7.29 -5.69 -32.55
N LEU A 292 -6.03 -6.08 -32.31
CA LEU A 292 -5.64 -7.49 -32.15
C LEU A 292 -6.22 -8.14 -30.89
N THR A 293 -6.54 -7.35 -29.87
CA THR A 293 -7.05 -7.82 -28.58
C THR A 293 -8.54 -7.58 -28.39
N ASN A 294 -9.25 -7.19 -29.45
CA ASN A 294 -10.66 -6.79 -29.39
C ASN A 294 -10.93 -5.75 -28.27
N GLY A 295 -9.98 -4.83 -28.04
CA GLY A 295 -10.07 -3.81 -27.00
C GLY A 295 -9.63 -4.23 -25.60
N LEU A 296 -9.44 -5.54 -25.31
CA LEU A 296 -9.10 -6.04 -23.96
C LEU A 296 -7.74 -5.55 -23.43
N ALA A 297 -6.84 -5.10 -24.29
CA ALA A 297 -5.60 -4.45 -23.88
C ALA A 297 -5.83 -3.16 -23.06
N VAL A 298 -6.92 -2.44 -23.34
CA VAL A 298 -7.27 -1.17 -22.68
C VAL A 298 -7.58 -1.36 -21.20
N PRO A 299 -8.50 -2.24 -20.77
CA PRO A 299 -8.80 -2.43 -19.36
C PRO A 299 -7.62 -3.00 -18.57
N VAL A 300 -6.78 -3.86 -19.18
CA VAL A 300 -5.53 -4.32 -18.54
C VAL A 300 -4.59 -3.14 -18.29
N PHE A 301 -4.38 -2.27 -19.28
CA PHE A 301 -3.55 -1.07 -19.11
C PHE A 301 -4.12 -0.12 -18.04
N THR A 302 -5.43 0.17 -18.09
CA THR A 302 -6.10 1.01 -17.09
C THR A 302 -5.93 0.44 -15.69
N MET A 303 -6.16 -0.86 -15.49
CA MET A 303 -6.04 -1.49 -14.18
C MET A 303 -4.59 -1.51 -13.67
N ASN A 304 -3.60 -1.65 -14.55
CA ASN A 304 -2.18 -1.48 -14.17
C ASN A 304 -1.90 -0.06 -13.65
N MET A 305 -2.42 0.98 -14.31
CA MET A 305 -2.25 2.37 -13.85
C MET A 305 -2.98 2.65 -12.53
N VAL A 306 -4.19 2.11 -12.36
CA VAL A 306 -4.93 2.20 -11.09
C VAL A 306 -4.17 1.49 -9.97
N LEU A 307 -3.64 0.29 -10.21
CA LEU A 307 -2.81 -0.45 -9.26
C LEU A 307 -1.56 0.34 -8.86
N LEU A 308 -0.83 0.88 -9.84
CA LEU A 308 0.34 1.72 -9.59
C LEU A 308 0.00 2.94 -8.74
N PHE A 309 -1.06 3.67 -9.12
CA PHE A 309 -1.47 4.87 -8.42
C PHE A 309 -1.86 4.59 -6.96
N VAL A 310 -2.68 3.56 -6.73
CA VAL A 310 -3.15 3.20 -5.38
C VAL A 310 -1.98 2.76 -4.50
N THR A 311 -1.09 1.91 -5.04
CA THR A 311 0.10 1.45 -4.33
C THR A 311 1.03 2.62 -4.00
N TRP A 312 1.24 3.55 -4.94
CA TRP A 312 2.02 4.76 -4.74
C TRP A 312 1.41 5.69 -3.69
N ALA A 313 0.10 5.94 -3.73
CA ALA A 313 -0.59 6.79 -2.77
C ALA A 313 -0.56 6.19 -1.35
N LEU A 314 -0.67 4.86 -1.21
CA LEU A 314 -0.52 4.17 0.08
C LEU A 314 0.88 4.35 0.67
N ILE A 315 1.92 4.14 -0.15
CA ILE A 315 3.33 4.34 0.24
C ILE A 315 3.59 5.81 0.61
N ALA A 316 2.95 6.75 -0.09
CA ALA A 316 3.06 8.17 0.23
C ALA A 316 2.41 8.49 1.59
N ALA A 317 1.20 7.97 1.84
CA ALA A 317 0.42 8.29 3.02
C ALA A 317 0.97 7.65 4.30
N ILE A 318 1.24 6.34 4.29
CA ILE A 318 1.48 5.52 5.48
C ILE A 318 2.99 5.34 5.71
N PRO A 319 3.48 5.32 6.96
CA PRO A 319 4.89 5.12 7.25
C PRO A 319 5.42 3.82 6.65
N CYS A 320 6.49 3.94 5.87
CA CYS A 320 7.22 2.81 5.31
C CYS A 320 8.63 3.22 4.86
N GLN A 321 9.51 2.21 4.76
CA GLN A 321 10.92 2.38 4.44
C GLN A 321 11.16 2.75 2.96
N ASP A 322 12.04 3.73 2.70
CA ASP A 322 12.51 4.10 1.35
C ASP A 322 11.35 4.37 0.36
N ARG A 323 10.51 5.35 0.69
CA ARG A 323 9.27 5.66 -0.06
C ARG A 323 9.50 6.01 -1.52
N GLY A 324 10.63 6.66 -1.86
CA GLY A 324 11.01 7.08 -3.21
C GLY A 324 9.85 7.50 -4.12
N LEU A 325 9.17 8.59 -3.77
CA LEU A 325 7.91 9.01 -4.42
C LEU A 325 8.05 9.54 -5.86
N HIS A 326 9.27 9.54 -6.42
CA HIS A 326 9.58 10.01 -7.78
C HIS A 326 9.19 9.00 -8.86
N VAL A 327 7.92 8.62 -8.90
CA VAL A 327 7.35 7.77 -9.96
C VAL A 327 6.88 8.66 -11.11
N HIS A 328 7.31 8.36 -12.34
CA HIS A 328 6.83 9.09 -13.52
C HIS A 328 5.54 8.48 -14.07
N PHE A 329 4.43 9.22 -13.94
CA PHE A 329 3.15 8.86 -14.56
C PHE A 329 3.06 9.41 -15.99
N SER A 330 3.49 8.62 -16.98
CA SER A 330 3.33 8.96 -18.40
C SER A 330 1.94 8.52 -18.89
N LEU A 331 0.92 9.33 -18.60
CA LEU A 331 -0.48 9.03 -18.93
C LEU A 331 -0.91 9.66 -20.26
N PRO A 332 -1.40 8.86 -21.23
CA PRO A 332 -1.97 9.41 -22.46
C PRO A 332 -3.27 10.17 -22.19
N ARG A 333 -3.36 11.40 -22.71
CA ARG A 333 -4.55 12.27 -22.53
C ARG A 333 -5.82 11.76 -23.22
N GLN A 334 -5.72 10.69 -24.00
CA GLN A 334 -6.85 10.07 -24.69
C GLN A 334 -7.82 9.38 -23.72
N PHE A 335 -7.36 9.01 -22.53
CA PHE A 335 -8.18 8.37 -21.51
C PHE A 335 -8.82 9.43 -20.60
N SER A 336 -10.13 9.36 -20.38
CA SER A 336 -10.88 10.32 -19.58
C SER A 336 -10.48 10.35 -18.10
N TRP A 337 -10.04 9.21 -17.55
CA TRP A 337 -9.55 9.09 -16.17
C TRP A 337 -8.11 9.60 -15.98
N ALA A 338 -7.37 9.86 -17.06
CA ALA A 338 -5.98 10.30 -16.96
C ALA A 338 -5.86 11.70 -16.33
N ALA A 339 -6.74 12.63 -16.71
CA ALA A 339 -6.73 14.00 -16.17
C ALA A 339 -6.97 14.06 -14.65
N PRO A 340 -8.03 13.45 -14.07
CA PRO A 340 -8.23 13.46 -12.62
C PRO A 340 -7.12 12.70 -11.87
N MET A 341 -6.61 11.60 -12.42
CA MET A 341 -5.48 10.87 -11.82
C MET A 341 -4.20 11.71 -11.78
N LEU A 342 -3.86 12.41 -12.87
CA LEU A 342 -2.72 13.34 -12.92
C LEU A 342 -2.89 14.50 -11.94
N SER A 343 -4.10 15.06 -11.84
CA SER A 343 -4.39 16.12 -10.87
C SER A 343 -4.14 15.67 -9.42
N LEU A 344 -4.57 14.47 -9.07
CA LEU A 344 -4.30 13.88 -7.76
C LEU A 344 -2.82 13.62 -7.54
N HIS A 345 -2.14 13.06 -8.54
CA HIS A 345 -0.69 12.83 -8.49
C HIS A 345 0.06 14.14 -8.19
N ASP A 346 -0.24 15.22 -8.92
CA ASP A 346 0.44 16.50 -8.75
C ASP A 346 0.16 17.13 -7.37
N ARG A 347 -1.07 16.98 -6.86
CA ARG A 347 -1.44 17.45 -5.52
C ARG A 347 -0.70 16.69 -4.41
N ILE A 348 -0.60 15.37 -4.52
CA ILE A 348 0.12 14.53 -3.54
C ILE A 348 1.63 14.81 -3.61
N LEU A 349 2.18 15.03 -4.82
CA LEU A 349 3.60 15.36 -5.00
C LEU A 349 3.93 16.76 -4.46
N GLU A 350 3.04 17.72 -4.62
CA GLU A 350 3.19 19.04 -4.00
C GLU A 350 3.15 18.94 -2.48
N GLU A 351 2.24 18.14 -1.92
CA GLU A 351 2.18 17.87 -0.49
C GLU A 351 3.45 17.15 0.02
N SER A 352 4.02 16.24 -0.77
CA SER A 352 5.27 15.56 -0.43
C SER A 352 6.44 16.54 -0.36
N ARG A 353 6.57 17.47 -1.31
CA ARG A 353 7.62 18.50 -1.31
C ARG A 353 7.50 19.47 -0.13
N ARG A 354 6.27 19.78 0.29
CA ARG A 354 6.03 20.60 1.49
C ARG A 354 6.52 19.90 2.76
N ARG A 355 6.36 18.58 2.84
CA ARG A 355 6.64 17.77 4.04
C ARG A 355 8.03 17.14 4.07
N GLU A 356 8.69 16.97 2.92
CA GLU A 356 10.07 16.46 2.82
C GLU A 356 11.06 17.31 3.62
N ARG A 357 10.87 18.64 3.65
CA ARG A 357 11.67 19.56 4.47
C ARG A 357 11.63 19.26 5.98
N ARG A 358 10.65 18.47 6.44
CA ARG A 358 10.43 18.14 7.86
C ARG A 358 10.80 16.68 8.19
N ASN A 359 11.39 15.93 7.26
CA ASN A 359 11.71 14.50 7.41
C ASN A 359 10.50 13.66 7.90
N ALA A 360 9.28 14.02 7.49
CA ALA A 360 8.06 13.35 7.94
C ALA A 360 8.02 11.90 7.43
N CYS A 361 7.77 10.94 8.31
CA CYS A 361 7.70 9.50 8.01
C CYS A 361 6.48 9.08 7.16
N GLY A 362 5.47 9.94 6.99
CA GLY A 362 4.26 9.69 6.18
C GLY A 362 3.57 11.00 5.79
N LEU A 363 2.78 11.00 4.71
CA LEU A 363 2.00 12.17 4.28
C LEU A 363 0.56 12.17 4.80
N LEU A 364 0.15 11.15 5.56
CA LEU A 364 -1.18 11.09 6.16
C LEU A 364 -1.46 12.35 7.02
N LYS A 365 -2.68 12.90 6.92
CA LYS A 365 -3.08 14.10 7.67
C LYS A 365 -2.94 13.93 9.17
N GLU A 366 -3.37 12.80 9.69
CA GLU A 366 -3.37 12.48 11.12
C GLU A 366 -1.94 12.42 11.67
N ILE A 367 -0.97 11.90 10.90
CA ILE A 367 0.46 11.92 11.28
C ILE A 367 0.96 13.35 11.48
N HIS A 368 0.57 14.26 10.60
CA HIS A 368 0.96 15.66 10.74
C HIS A 368 0.32 16.34 11.96
N GLN A 369 -0.92 15.98 12.30
CA GLN A 369 -1.57 16.47 13.51
C GLN A 369 -0.84 15.96 14.77
N ILE A 370 -0.42 14.69 14.77
CA ILE A 370 0.39 14.10 15.84
C ILE A 370 1.72 14.86 16.00
N ASP A 371 2.45 15.06 14.90
CA ASP A 371 3.74 15.76 14.89
C ASP A 371 3.62 17.19 15.41
N LYS A 372 2.62 17.94 14.91
CA LYS A 372 2.33 19.31 15.35
C LYS A 372 1.99 19.36 16.84
N PHE A 373 1.14 18.45 17.30
CA PHE A 373 0.79 18.37 18.72
C PHE A 373 2.01 18.06 19.57
N ALA A 374 2.80 17.05 19.18
CA ALA A 374 3.97 16.60 19.93
C ALA A 374 5.02 17.71 20.07
N HIS A 375 5.25 18.47 18.99
CA HIS A 375 6.17 19.61 19.03
C HIS A 375 5.69 20.68 20.03
N ILE A 376 4.44 21.13 19.93
CA ILE A 376 3.95 22.21 20.79
C ILE A 376 3.84 21.75 22.25
N MET A 377 3.43 20.50 22.49
CA MET A 377 3.36 19.97 23.85
C MET A 377 4.76 19.82 24.48
N ASN A 378 5.77 19.46 23.69
CA ASN A 378 7.16 19.46 24.17
C ASN A 378 7.64 20.86 24.56
N GLU A 379 7.36 21.89 23.75
CA GLU A 379 7.70 23.28 24.08
C GLU A 379 7.01 23.75 25.38
N LEU A 380 5.74 23.40 25.56
CA LEU A 380 5.00 23.69 26.79
C LEU A 380 5.59 22.95 27.98
N ALA A 381 6.02 21.70 27.81
CA ALA A 381 6.63 20.90 28.86
C ALA A 381 8.05 21.40 29.24
N ASP A 382 8.80 21.96 28.30
CA ASP A 382 10.14 22.52 28.53
C ASP A 382 10.10 23.87 29.23
N THR A 383 9.08 24.68 28.94
CA THR A 383 8.93 26.02 29.52
C THR A 383 8.15 26.03 30.84
N ALA A 384 7.53 24.91 31.23
CA ALA A 384 6.72 24.77 32.44
C ALA A 384 7.53 25.07 33.72
N GLN A 385 7.01 25.98 34.54
CA GLN A 385 7.50 26.26 35.89
C GLN A 385 6.34 25.98 36.85
N PHE A 386 6.61 25.23 37.92
CA PHE A 386 5.58 24.79 38.86
C PHE A 386 5.60 25.63 40.14
N PRO A 387 4.43 26.02 40.69
CA PRO A 387 3.08 25.75 40.18
C PRO A 387 2.77 26.50 38.88
N LEU A 388 1.97 25.89 38.00
CA LEU A 388 1.63 26.48 36.70
C LEU A 388 0.78 27.75 36.87
N THR A 389 0.94 28.69 35.94
CA THR A 389 0.03 29.83 35.83
C THR A 389 -1.30 29.39 35.22
N ASN A 390 -2.40 30.06 35.60
CA ASN A 390 -3.75 29.75 35.11
C ASN A 390 -3.83 29.76 33.57
N GLU A 391 -3.12 30.67 32.91
CA GLU A 391 -3.06 30.76 31.44
C GLU A 391 -2.40 29.53 30.80
N ARG A 392 -1.31 29.03 31.39
CA ARG A 392 -0.62 27.83 30.89
C ARG A 392 -1.44 26.57 31.14
N GLU A 393 -2.12 26.50 32.27
CA GLU A 393 -3.03 25.40 32.56
C GLU A 393 -4.19 25.36 31.54
N GLU A 394 -4.74 26.52 31.18
CA GLU A 394 -5.76 26.63 30.12
C GLU A 394 -5.22 26.20 28.75
N GLU A 395 -4.00 26.63 28.41
CA GLU A 395 -3.36 26.25 27.16
C GLU A 395 -3.17 24.73 27.07
N VAL A 396 -2.65 24.11 28.14
CA VAL A 396 -2.47 22.65 28.22
C VAL A 396 -3.81 21.93 28.09
N ARG A 397 -4.86 22.43 28.74
CA ARG A 397 -6.20 21.84 28.65
C ARG A 397 -6.74 21.89 27.22
N ARG A 398 -6.56 23.01 26.52
CA ARG A 398 -6.93 23.13 25.10
C ARG A 398 -6.19 22.11 24.25
N ARG A 399 -4.88 21.94 24.47
CA ARG A 399 -4.09 20.96 23.71
C ARG A 399 -4.45 19.51 24.03
N VAL A 400 -4.80 19.20 25.27
CA VAL A 400 -5.31 17.88 25.66
C VAL A 400 -6.64 17.57 24.98
N GLN A 401 -7.52 18.58 24.80
CA GLN A 401 -8.75 18.41 24.01
C GLN A 401 -8.45 18.13 22.54
N GLU A 402 -7.51 18.85 21.93
CA GLU A 402 -7.05 18.58 20.55
C GLU A 402 -6.48 17.15 20.43
N LEU A 403 -5.65 16.73 21.39
CA LEU A 403 -5.08 15.38 21.42
C LEU A 403 -6.16 14.29 21.52
N SER A 404 -7.21 14.53 22.31
CA SER A 404 -8.33 13.61 22.45
C SER A 404 -9.03 13.38 21.12
N GLN A 405 -9.25 14.44 20.34
CA GLN A 405 -9.83 14.35 18.99
C GLN A 405 -8.94 13.58 18.03
N ILE A 406 -7.61 13.78 18.09
CA ILE A 406 -6.64 13.04 17.27
C ILE A 406 -6.69 11.55 17.61
N CYS A 407 -6.65 11.20 18.91
CA CYS A 407 -6.69 9.80 19.35
C CYS A 407 -7.99 9.11 18.94
N GLU A 408 -9.14 9.79 19.06
CA GLU A 408 -10.42 9.22 18.64
C GLU A 408 -10.49 9.01 17.12
N THR A 409 -9.96 9.96 16.34
CA THR A 409 -9.86 9.84 14.87
C THR A 409 -9.02 8.63 14.46
N LEU A 410 -7.86 8.44 15.10
CA LEU A 410 -7.00 7.26 14.87
C LEU A 410 -7.71 5.97 15.28
N LYS A 411 -8.32 5.94 16.46
CA LYS A 411 -9.01 4.77 17.00
C LYS A 411 -10.15 4.31 16.08
N ILE A 412 -11.00 5.23 15.63
CA ILE A 412 -12.13 4.92 14.74
C ILE A 412 -11.63 4.60 13.31
N GLY A 413 -10.56 5.26 12.85
CA GLY A 413 -10.13 5.21 11.46
C GLY A 413 -9.18 4.08 11.10
N LEU A 414 -8.33 3.62 12.03
CA LEU A 414 -7.29 2.61 11.75
C LEU A 414 -7.86 1.19 11.56
N ASP A 415 -8.84 0.77 12.37
CA ASP A 415 -9.46 -0.57 12.23
C ASP A 415 -10.12 -0.78 10.86
N PRO A 416 -10.99 0.14 10.37
CA PRO A 416 -11.59 -0.01 9.05
C PRO A 416 -10.57 0.07 7.91
N LEU A 417 -9.53 0.90 8.06
CA LEU A 417 -8.46 0.99 7.07
C LEU A 417 -7.69 -0.33 6.96
N GLU A 418 -7.30 -0.91 8.09
CA GLU A 418 -6.61 -2.21 8.11
C GLU A 418 -7.50 -3.29 7.47
N HIS A 419 -8.80 -3.31 7.79
CA HIS A 419 -9.75 -4.25 7.19
C HIS A 419 -9.80 -4.12 5.66
N GLN A 420 -9.89 -2.90 5.12
CA GLN A 420 -9.89 -2.66 3.68
C GLN A 420 -8.57 -3.07 3.02
N ILE A 421 -7.42 -2.82 3.65
CA ILE A 421 -6.13 -3.29 3.15
C ILE A 421 -6.10 -4.82 3.08
N ARG A 422 -6.66 -5.51 4.08
CA ARG A 422 -6.78 -6.97 4.08
C ARG A 422 -7.73 -7.47 2.99
N GLU A 423 -8.83 -6.77 2.77
CA GLU A 423 -9.75 -7.07 1.67
C GLU A 423 -9.06 -6.95 0.31
N VAL A 424 -8.33 -5.85 0.08
CA VAL A 424 -7.53 -5.64 -1.14
C VAL A 424 -6.52 -6.77 -1.35
N PHE A 425 -5.79 -7.15 -0.29
CA PHE A 425 -4.84 -8.26 -0.33
C PHE A 425 -5.52 -9.56 -0.80
N HIS A 426 -6.64 -9.94 -0.17
CA HIS A 426 -7.36 -11.15 -0.52
C HIS A 426 -7.95 -11.12 -1.94
N ARG A 427 -8.48 -9.96 -2.38
CA ARG A 427 -9.03 -9.81 -3.74
C ARG A 427 -7.95 -9.95 -4.80
N ILE A 428 -6.76 -9.38 -4.57
CA ILE A 428 -5.61 -9.55 -5.46
C ILE A 428 -5.18 -11.02 -5.52
N VAL A 429 -5.03 -11.68 -4.36
CA VAL A 429 -4.68 -13.11 -4.29
C VAL A 429 -5.68 -13.97 -5.06
N ARG A 430 -6.97 -13.75 -4.86
CA ARG A 430 -8.04 -14.50 -5.52
C ARG A 430 -8.01 -14.28 -7.03
N SER A 431 -7.94 -13.03 -7.48
CA SER A 431 -7.87 -12.70 -8.91
C SER A 431 -6.64 -13.30 -9.58
N ARG A 432 -5.48 -13.28 -8.90
CA ARG A 432 -4.26 -13.92 -9.39
C ARG A 432 -4.39 -15.42 -9.50
N THR A 433 -4.98 -16.08 -8.51
CA THR A 433 -5.21 -17.53 -8.54
C THR A 433 -6.09 -17.91 -9.73
N GLU A 434 -7.22 -17.22 -9.89
CA GLU A 434 -8.14 -17.43 -11.02
C GLU A 434 -7.46 -17.12 -12.38
N GLY A 435 -6.61 -16.09 -12.44
CA GLY A 435 -5.83 -15.72 -13.63
C GLY A 435 -4.81 -16.77 -14.04
N LEU A 436 -4.03 -17.27 -13.07
CA LEU A 436 -3.05 -18.33 -13.31
C LEU A 436 -3.72 -19.66 -13.69
N ASP A 437 -4.87 -19.98 -13.11
CA ASP A 437 -5.64 -21.17 -13.48
C ASP A 437 -6.15 -21.10 -14.93
N CYS A 438 -6.54 -19.91 -15.40
CA CYS A 438 -6.93 -19.71 -16.80
C CYS A 438 -5.74 -19.90 -17.75
N LEU A 439 -4.60 -19.26 -17.46
CA LEU A 439 -3.39 -19.37 -18.29
C LEU A 439 -2.81 -20.79 -18.29
N GLY A 440 -2.82 -21.47 -17.14
CA GLY A 440 -2.31 -22.83 -17.00
C GLY A 440 -3.12 -23.87 -17.77
N ARG A 441 -4.45 -23.72 -17.85
CA ARG A 441 -5.32 -24.60 -18.66
C ARG A 441 -5.18 -24.37 -20.15
N GLY A 442 -4.88 -23.14 -20.58
CA GLY A 442 -4.60 -22.81 -21.99
C GLY A 442 -3.40 -23.57 -22.54
N ASN A 443 -2.38 -23.80 -21.71
CA ASN A 443 -1.14 -24.49 -22.09
C ASN A 443 -1.23 -26.03 -22.07
N THR A 444 -2.35 -26.61 -21.60
CA THR A 444 -2.54 -28.08 -21.51
C THR A 444 -3.38 -28.67 -22.63
N HIS A 445 -3.79 -27.85 -23.60
CA HIS A 445 -4.44 -28.31 -24.84
C HIS A 445 -3.41 -28.39 -25.97
N GLU A 446 -2.50 -29.38 -25.88
CA GLU A 446 -1.80 -29.98 -27.03
C GLU A 446 -1.92 -31.50 -26.97
#